data_AF-A0A1A9QE41-F1
#
_entry.id   AF-A0A1A9QE41-F1
#
_cell.length_a   1.000
_cell.length_b   1.000
_cell.length_c   1.000
_cell.angle_alpha   90.00
_cell.angle_beta   90.00
_cell.angle_gamma   90.00
#
_symmetry.space_group_name_H-M   'P 1'
#
loop_
_entity.id
_entity.type
_entity.pdbx_description
1 polymer ?
#
loop_
_entity_poly.entity_id
_entity_poly.type
_entity_poly.pdbx_seq_one_letter_code
_entity_poly.pdbx_strand_id
1 'polypeptide(L)'
;MAFKFNSIVLLLSSLITGGGAWLGYELCKPKIVEDLMSWKGLKLATSEDTNFWKALYFQNKEQLDKNITDHETLKQKCAKLSREKIDYVTKNAEFVEKFCLNNLKNRRARIIAIGFDENQFLKEDKDYKIAFIFNRYSPTFLELLGGGITKETEFDTENSSNILEKYKNYCNTALDSDDSQIKATQQLCSKQPYTKAKDKIEKDGYVLRDSKELREDWSKYQNNAKSDKYMEGNTLLVDIQDIESDKGENAWIDLQNSQDEFEKRFFAWCNEQKDKDLDEKDFYKDVYPKFKTRCAKQRIQ
;
A
#
# COMPACT_ATOMS: atom_id res chain seq x y z
N MET A 1 74.20 16.92 41.05
CA MET A 1 73.28 16.01 41.76
C MET A 1 72.58 15.14 40.73
N ALA A 2 72.89 13.85 40.71
CA ALA A 2 72.38 12.89 39.74
C ALA A 2 71.20 12.12 40.36
N PHE A 3 70.04 12.13 39.72
CA PHE A 3 68.91 11.28 40.09
C PHE A 3 68.93 10.01 39.23
N LYS A 4 69.16 8.87 39.89
CA LYS A 4 69.05 7.53 39.31
C LYS A 4 67.56 7.15 39.24
N PHE A 5 67.06 6.87 38.04
CA PHE A 5 65.76 6.19 37.87
C PHE A 5 65.97 4.68 38.06
N ASN A 6 65.43 4.13 39.15
CA ASN A 6 65.33 2.68 39.33
C ASN A 6 64.15 2.17 38.49
N SER A 7 64.48 1.44 37.42
CA SER A 7 63.56 0.61 36.65
C SER A 7 63.04 -0.58 37.47
N ILE A 8 61.94 -0.41 38.21
CA ILE A 8 61.16 -1.53 38.79
C ILE A 8 59.66 -1.15 38.79
N VAL A 9 59.05 -0.90 37.62
CA VAL A 9 57.57 -0.82 37.49
C VAL A 9 57.04 -1.52 36.22
N LEU A 10 57.88 -2.19 35.42
CA LEU A 10 57.44 -2.83 34.16
C LEU A 10 57.59 -4.36 34.17
N LEU A 11 57.19 -5.03 35.26
CA LEU A 11 57.09 -6.49 35.31
C LEU A 11 55.88 -7.01 36.10
N LEU A 12 54.73 -6.33 36.03
CA LEU A 12 53.44 -6.84 36.55
C LEU A 12 52.24 -6.67 35.59
N SER A 13 52.44 -6.19 34.37
CA SER A 13 51.35 -6.01 33.39
C SER A 13 51.19 -7.15 32.37
N SER A 14 52.05 -8.18 32.41
CA SER A 14 52.07 -9.25 31.39
C SER A 14 51.67 -10.65 31.89
N LEU A 15 51.16 -10.79 33.13
CA LEU A 15 50.69 -12.07 33.69
C LEU A 15 49.17 -12.13 33.96
N ILE A 16 48.41 -11.08 33.61
CA ILE A 16 46.93 -11.09 33.61
C ILE A 16 46.38 -11.56 32.24
N THR A 17 47.23 -11.80 31.24
CA THR A 17 46.82 -12.07 29.86
C THR A 17 46.51 -13.54 29.54
N GLY A 18 46.49 -14.46 30.51
CA GLY A 18 46.20 -15.88 30.26
C GLY A 18 45.11 -16.48 31.16
N GLY A 19 45.32 -16.49 32.49
CA GLY A 19 44.42 -17.16 33.43
C GLY A 19 43.20 -16.34 33.87
N GLY A 20 43.35 -15.01 34.03
CA GLY A 20 42.27 -14.12 34.43
C GLY A 20 41.20 -13.95 33.34
N ALA A 21 41.62 -13.97 32.07
CA ALA A 21 40.72 -13.93 30.93
C ALA A 21 39.85 -15.20 30.82
N TRP A 22 40.42 -16.37 31.12
CA TRP A 22 39.66 -17.63 31.15
C TRP A 22 38.65 -17.68 32.29
N LEU A 23 39.06 -17.30 33.51
CA LEU A 23 38.16 -17.25 34.66
C LEU A 23 37.04 -16.21 34.49
N GLY A 24 37.37 -15.05 33.90
CA GLY A 24 36.37 -14.05 33.53
C GLY A 24 35.40 -14.56 32.47
N TYR A 25 35.88 -15.30 31.47
CA TYR A 25 35.03 -15.90 30.43
C TYR A 25 34.07 -16.96 31.00
N GLU A 26 34.56 -17.87 31.85
CA GLU A 26 33.73 -18.95 32.42
C GLU A 26 32.69 -18.42 33.41
N LEU A 27 33.01 -17.36 34.17
CA LEU A 27 32.06 -16.69 35.07
C LEU A 27 31.02 -15.84 34.33
N CYS A 28 31.40 -15.23 33.21
CA CYS A 28 30.51 -14.41 32.38
C CYS A 28 29.76 -15.21 31.32
N LYS A 29 29.90 -16.55 31.30
CA LYS A 29 29.21 -17.39 30.33
C LYS A 29 27.69 -17.31 30.55
N PRO A 30 26.91 -17.00 29.51
CA PRO A 30 25.47 -16.90 29.62
C PRO A 30 24.88 -18.26 30.02
N LYS A 31 23.87 -18.23 30.91
CA LYS A 31 23.19 -19.46 31.39
C LYS A 31 21.85 -19.69 30.70
N ILE A 32 21.20 -18.61 30.29
CA ILE A 32 19.93 -18.62 29.57
C ILE A 32 20.09 -18.05 28.16
N VAL A 33 19.13 -18.35 27.30
CA VAL A 33 19.18 -17.95 25.89
C VAL A 33 19.17 -16.43 25.72
N GLU A 34 18.42 -15.69 26.53
CA GLU A 34 18.38 -14.23 26.51
C GLU A 34 19.75 -13.58 26.78
N ASP A 35 20.46 -14.07 27.80
CA ASP A 35 21.83 -13.62 28.11
C ASP A 35 22.77 -13.92 26.94
N LEU A 36 22.61 -15.08 26.29
CA LEU A 36 23.42 -15.46 25.13
C LEU A 36 23.19 -14.51 23.96
N MET A 37 21.94 -14.13 23.67
CA MET A 37 21.65 -13.16 22.61
C MET A 37 22.26 -11.80 22.93
N SER A 38 22.09 -11.34 24.17
CA SER A 38 22.67 -10.07 24.63
C SER A 38 24.19 -10.08 24.55
N TRP A 39 24.82 -11.19 24.92
CA TRP A 39 26.27 -11.40 24.83
C TRP A 39 26.77 -11.40 23.37
N LYS A 40 25.96 -11.88 22.42
CA LYS A 40 26.20 -11.74 20.98
C LYS A 40 25.93 -10.33 20.43
N GLY A 41 25.47 -9.39 21.25
CA GLY A 41 25.05 -8.05 20.82
C GLY A 41 23.70 -8.03 20.09
N LEU A 42 22.92 -9.12 20.17
CA LEU A 42 21.62 -9.25 19.55
C LEU A 42 20.53 -8.83 20.56
N LYS A 43 19.58 -8.02 20.08
CA LYS A 43 18.43 -7.60 20.89
C LYS A 43 17.22 -8.46 20.57
N LEU A 44 16.54 -8.97 21.60
CA LEU A 44 15.26 -9.65 21.44
C LEU A 44 14.14 -8.64 21.13
N ALA A 45 13.12 -9.11 20.43
CA ALA A 45 11.90 -8.36 20.20
C ALA A 45 11.17 -8.09 21.53
N THR A 46 10.66 -6.87 21.69
CA THR A 46 9.91 -6.49 22.90
C THR A 46 8.51 -7.11 22.87
N SER A 47 7.99 -7.53 24.03
CA SER A 47 6.66 -8.14 24.12
C SER A 47 5.50 -7.16 23.92
N GLU A 48 5.78 -5.86 23.94
CA GLU A 48 4.75 -4.80 23.94
C GLU A 48 4.24 -4.45 22.53
N ASP A 49 5.08 -4.61 21.50
CA ASP A 49 4.73 -4.18 20.15
C ASP A 49 4.05 -5.31 19.35
N THR A 50 2.72 -5.34 19.38
CA THR A 50 1.92 -6.30 18.62
C THR A 50 2.20 -6.26 17.11
N ASN A 51 2.43 -5.09 16.53
CA ASN A 51 2.66 -4.98 15.08
C ASN A 51 4.04 -5.49 14.69
N PHE A 52 5.04 -5.30 15.55
CA PHE A 52 6.35 -5.90 15.38
C PHE A 52 6.28 -7.43 15.38
N TRP A 53 5.50 -8.04 16.27
CA TRP A 53 5.29 -9.49 16.27
C TRP A 53 4.56 -9.99 15.02
N LYS A 54 3.56 -9.23 14.52
CA LYS A 54 2.94 -9.53 13.22
C LYS A 54 3.97 -9.51 12.09
N ALA A 55 4.86 -8.52 12.07
CA ALA A 55 5.93 -8.41 11.09
C ALA A 55 6.94 -9.57 11.18
N LEU A 56 7.36 -9.96 12.37
CA LEU A 56 8.25 -11.11 12.59
C LEU A 56 7.62 -12.43 12.14
N TYR A 57 6.34 -12.63 12.48
CA TYR A 57 5.59 -13.81 12.04
C TYR A 57 5.50 -13.84 10.51
N PHE A 58 5.07 -12.72 9.91
CA PHE A 58 4.95 -12.59 8.47
C PHE A 58 6.27 -12.90 7.74
N GLN A 59 7.38 -12.30 8.20
CA GLN A 59 8.70 -12.47 7.59
C GLN A 59 9.17 -13.92 7.59
N ASN A 60 8.78 -14.71 8.60
CA ASN A 60 9.31 -16.04 8.82
C ASN A 60 8.29 -17.16 8.57
N LYS A 61 7.06 -16.83 8.15
CA LYS A 61 5.91 -17.77 8.07
C LYS A 61 6.22 -19.09 7.36
N GLU A 62 7.04 -19.06 6.31
CA GLU A 62 7.41 -20.24 5.53
C GLU A 62 8.40 -21.18 6.24
N GLN A 63 9.13 -20.66 7.23
CA GLN A 63 10.18 -21.38 7.97
C GLN A 63 9.76 -21.74 9.40
N LEU A 64 8.59 -21.28 9.84
CA LEU A 64 8.06 -21.59 11.16
C LEU A 64 7.46 -23.00 11.20
N ASP A 65 7.55 -23.65 12.35
CA ASP A 65 6.91 -24.93 12.58
C ASP A 65 5.39 -24.82 12.40
N LYS A 66 4.73 -25.89 11.93
CA LYS A 66 3.26 -25.96 11.75
C LYS A 66 2.45 -25.63 13.02
N ASN A 67 3.08 -25.73 14.19
CA ASN A 67 2.46 -25.43 15.48
C ASN A 67 2.38 -23.93 15.78
N ILE A 68 3.01 -23.07 14.97
CA ILE A 68 2.99 -21.61 15.11
C ILE A 68 2.03 -21.06 14.06
N THR A 69 0.77 -20.88 14.44
CA THR A 69 -0.31 -20.48 13.53
C THR A 69 -0.49 -18.97 13.43
N ASP A 70 0.04 -18.22 14.39
CA ASP A 70 -0.09 -16.77 14.47
C ASP A 70 1.07 -16.10 15.23
N HIS A 71 1.05 -14.76 15.20
CA HIS A 71 2.04 -13.92 15.86
C HIS A 71 2.03 -14.02 17.39
N GLU A 72 0.89 -14.29 18.02
CA GLU A 72 0.80 -14.46 19.48
C GLU A 72 1.45 -15.78 19.92
N THR A 73 1.24 -16.85 19.15
CA THR A 73 1.88 -18.14 19.38
C THR A 73 3.40 -18.04 19.20
N LEU A 74 3.86 -17.31 18.17
CA LEU A 74 5.28 -17.03 17.98
C LEU A 74 5.86 -16.26 19.17
N LYS A 75 5.19 -15.19 19.59
CA LYS A 75 5.57 -14.36 20.73
C LYS A 75 5.66 -15.16 22.02
N GLN A 76 4.66 -15.99 22.33
CA GLN A 76 4.66 -16.84 23.52
C GLN A 76 5.80 -17.86 23.48
N LYS A 77 6.03 -18.50 22.32
CA LYS A 77 7.15 -19.45 22.16
C LYS A 77 8.49 -18.75 22.34
N CYS A 78 8.68 -17.58 21.74
CA CYS A 78 9.88 -16.76 21.92
C CYS A 78 10.12 -16.37 23.38
N ALA A 79 9.09 -15.90 24.10
CA ALA A 79 9.18 -15.51 25.50
C ALA A 79 9.48 -16.70 26.44
N LYS A 80 8.99 -17.89 26.09
CA LYS A 80 9.31 -19.12 26.83
C LYS A 80 10.77 -19.52 26.58
N LEU A 81 11.17 -19.68 25.32
CA LEU A 81 12.49 -20.17 24.94
C LEU A 81 13.63 -19.22 25.35
N SER A 82 13.38 -17.91 25.37
CA SER A 82 14.41 -16.93 25.79
C SER A 82 14.83 -17.10 27.26
N ARG A 83 13.91 -17.59 28.11
CA ARG A 83 14.14 -17.80 29.55
C ARG A 83 14.65 -19.20 29.89
N GLU A 84 14.69 -20.11 28.91
CA GLU A 84 15.20 -21.46 29.12
C GLU A 84 16.73 -21.46 29.20
N LYS A 85 17.27 -22.50 29.87
CA LYS A 85 18.71 -22.74 29.89
C LYS A 85 19.21 -23.00 28.47
N ILE A 86 20.44 -22.59 28.19
CA ILE A 86 21.07 -22.87 26.90
C ILE A 86 21.23 -24.39 26.78
N ASP A 87 20.53 -24.96 25.81
CA ASP A 87 20.65 -26.36 25.44
C ASP A 87 20.92 -26.44 23.94
N TYR A 88 22.08 -27.02 23.61
CA TYR A 88 22.55 -27.20 22.24
C TYR A 88 21.87 -28.40 21.55
N VAL A 89 21.17 -29.25 22.30
CA VAL A 89 20.40 -30.40 21.77
C VAL A 89 19.01 -29.97 21.31
N THR A 90 18.30 -29.16 22.11
CA THR A 90 16.95 -28.68 21.78
C THR A 90 16.93 -27.53 20.79
N LYS A 91 18.10 -26.95 20.46
CA LYS A 91 18.27 -25.84 19.50
C LYS A 91 17.43 -24.60 19.86
N ASN A 92 17.09 -24.44 21.13
CA ASN A 92 16.32 -23.30 21.62
C ASN A 92 16.99 -21.95 21.29
N ALA A 93 18.32 -21.90 21.43
CA ALA A 93 19.11 -20.72 21.07
C ALA A 93 19.03 -20.40 19.56
N GLU A 94 19.11 -21.42 18.70
CA GLU A 94 19.01 -21.25 17.25
C GLU A 94 17.62 -20.72 16.85
N PHE A 95 16.55 -21.23 17.49
CA PHE A 95 15.19 -20.75 17.24
C PHE A 95 15.05 -19.27 17.63
N VAL A 96 15.52 -18.89 18.82
CA VAL A 96 15.43 -17.51 19.33
C VAL A 96 16.23 -16.55 18.46
N GLU A 97 17.47 -16.93 18.12
CA GLU A 97 18.34 -16.14 17.23
C GLU A 97 17.75 -15.97 15.84
N LYS A 98 16.97 -16.94 15.35
CA LYS A 98 16.40 -16.87 14.02
C LYS A 98 15.09 -16.08 13.95
N PHE A 99 14.22 -16.21 14.95
CA PHE A 99 12.82 -15.78 14.86
C PHE A 99 12.39 -14.72 15.88
N CYS A 100 13.15 -14.52 16.95
CA CYS A 100 12.73 -13.70 18.10
C CYS A 100 13.56 -12.41 18.25
N LEU A 101 14.45 -12.12 17.30
CA LEU A 101 15.27 -10.92 17.33
C LEU A 101 14.48 -9.67 16.93
N ASN A 102 14.88 -8.53 17.48
CA ASN A 102 14.43 -7.21 17.06
C ASN A 102 15.12 -6.79 15.74
N ASN A 103 14.90 -7.59 14.69
CA ASN A 103 15.46 -7.33 13.38
C ASN A 103 14.48 -7.75 12.26
N LEU A 104 14.08 -6.77 11.46
CA LEU A 104 13.24 -6.95 10.27
C LEU A 104 14.12 -6.78 9.03
N LYS A 105 14.15 -7.81 8.19
CA LYS A 105 15.03 -7.96 7.03
C LYS A 105 14.58 -7.16 5.82
N ASN A 106 13.27 -7.03 5.60
CA ASN A 106 12.75 -6.43 4.37
C ASN A 106 11.76 -5.29 4.64
N ARG A 107 11.57 -4.41 3.65
CA ARG A 107 10.61 -3.29 3.72
C ARG A 107 9.21 -3.77 4.04
N ARG A 108 8.77 -4.90 3.48
CA ARG A 108 7.43 -5.46 3.71
C ARG A 108 7.15 -5.68 5.20
N ALA A 109 8.07 -6.34 5.90
CA ALA A 109 7.95 -6.56 7.34
C ALA A 109 8.01 -5.23 8.11
N ARG A 110 8.89 -4.30 7.73
CA ARG A 110 8.97 -2.97 8.35
C ARG A 110 7.68 -2.15 8.16
N ILE A 111 7.03 -2.24 7.00
CA ILE A 111 5.73 -1.61 6.73
C ILE A 111 4.64 -2.24 7.63
N ILE A 112 4.64 -3.56 7.81
CA ILE A 112 3.70 -4.22 8.73
C ILE A 112 3.94 -3.78 10.18
N ALA A 113 5.21 -3.63 10.59
CA ALA A 113 5.56 -3.23 11.95
C ALA A 113 5.06 -1.84 12.33
N ILE A 114 4.89 -0.91 11.37
CA ILE A 114 4.29 0.40 11.62
C ILE A 114 2.75 0.38 11.63
N GLY A 115 2.13 -0.81 11.59
CA GLY A 115 0.68 -1.00 11.71
C GLY A 115 -0.07 -1.14 10.38
N PHE A 116 0.64 -1.33 9.28
CA PHE A 116 0.01 -1.60 7.98
C PHE A 116 -0.43 -3.07 7.87
N ASP A 117 -1.61 -3.32 7.29
CA ASP A 117 -2.13 -4.68 7.11
C ASP A 117 -1.52 -5.34 5.87
N GLU A 118 -1.07 -6.60 5.98
CA GLU A 118 -0.59 -7.41 4.85
C GLU A 118 -1.61 -7.48 3.70
N ASN A 119 -2.90 -7.48 4.01
CA ASN A 119 -3.96 -7.56 3.01
C ASN A 119 -4.13 -6.28 2.19
N GLN A 120 -3.53 -5.18 2.63
CA GLN A 120 -3.54 -3.91 1.91
C GLN A 120 -2.40 -3.79 0.90
N PHE A 121 -1.47 -4.75 0.80
CA PHE A 121 -0.54 -4.79 -0.33
C PHE A 121 -1.24 -5.19 -1.63
N LEU A 122 -0.76 -4.69 -2.77
CA LEU A 122 -1.23 -5.10 -4.09
C LEU A 122 -1.01 -6.62 -4.30
N LYS A 123 -2.04 -7.35 -4.75
CA LYS A 123 -1.97 -8.81 -4.97
C LYS A 123 -2.51 -9.19 -6.35
N GLU A 124 -3.64 -8.62 -6.73
CA GLU A 124 -4.36 -8.96 -7.95
C GLU A 124 -4.10 -7.90 -9.04
N ASP A 125 -4.21 -8.30 -10.31
CA ASP A 125 -4.00 -7.43 -11.47
C ASP A 125 -4.83 -6.15 -11.39
N LYS A 126 -6.09 -6.29 -10.93
CA LYS A 126 -7.00 -5.16 -10.70
C LYS A 126 -6.44 -4.16 -9.69
N ASP A 127 -5.80 -4.62 -8.60
CA ASP A 127 -5.19 -3.73 -7.61
C ASP A 127 -4.11 -2.86 -8.26
N TYR A 128 -3.24 -3.49 -9.07
CA TYR A 128 -2.14 -2.80 -9.76
C TYR A 128 -2.66 -1.82 -10.82
N LYS A 129 -3.69 -2.19 -11.58
CA LYS A 129 -4.31 -1.30 -12.58
C LYS A 129 -4.84 -0.03 -11.93
N ILE A 130 -5.61 -0.19 -10.85
CA ILE A 130 -6.16 0.93 -10.09
C ILE A 130 -5.03 1.77 -9.49
N ALA A 131 -4.06 1.15 -8.81
CA ALA A 131 -2.95 1.88 -8.22
C ALA A 131 -2.15 2.69 -9.26
N PHE A 132 -1.93 2.14 -10.45
CA PHE A 132 -1.25 2.84 -11.53
C PHE A 132 -2.05 4.05 -12.02
N ILE A 133 -3.38 3.96 -12.14
CA ILE A 133 -4.23 5.09 -12.55
C ILE A 133 -4.02 6.32 -11.65
N PHE A 134 -3.80 6.12 -10.36
CA PHE A 134 -3.52 7.21 -9.43
C PHE A 134 -2.06 7.67 -9.45
N ASN A 135 -1.12 6.75 -9.70
CA ASN A 135 0.31 7.04 -9.68
C ASN A 135 0.87 7.51 -11.03
N ARG A 136 0.18 7.30 -12.16
CA ARG A 136 0.65 7.65 -13.52
C ARG A 136 0.87 9.15 -13.77
N TYR A 137 0.42 10.01 -12.86
CA TYR A 137 0.68 11.44 -12.91
C TYR A 137 1.99 11.85 -12.20
N SER A 138 2.65 10.91 -11.51
CA SER A 138 3.96 11.12 -10.89
C SER A 138 5.08 10.80 -11.87
N PRO A 139 5.90 11.79 -12.31
CA PRO A 139 7.02 11.54 -13.22
C PRO A 139 8.01 10.51 -12.66
N THR A 140 8.31 10.60 -11.36
CA THR A 140 9.19 9.64 -10.67
C THR A 140 8.63 8.22 -10.73
N PHE A 141 7.31 8.04 -10.60
CA PHE A 141 6.71 6.71 -10.72
C PHE A 141 6.83 6.16 -12.14
N LEU A 142 6.58 7.00 -13.15
CA LEU A 142 6.72 6.60 -14.55
C LEU A 142 8.18 6.22 -14.88
N GLU A 143 9.15 6.97 -14.37
CA GLU A 143 10.58 6.66 -14.51
C GLU A 143 10.94 5.31 -13.87
N LEU A 144 10.37 4.99 -12.70
CA LEU A 144 10.58 3.70 -12.03
C LEU A 144 10.08 2.50 -12.85
N LEU A 145 9.04 2.70 -13.66
CA LEU A 145 8.52 1.68 -14.59
C LEU A 145 9.26 1.68 -15.95
N GLY A 146 10.25 2.56 -16.12
CA GLY A 146 11.11 2.65 -17.29
C GLY A 146 10.55 3.49 -18.45
N GLY A 147 11.42 3.78 -19.42
CA GLY A 147 11.10 4.65 -20.56
C GLY A 147 9.95 4.12 -21.43
N GLY A 148 9.16 5.05 -21.98
CA GLY A 148 8.05 4.76 -22.90
C GLY A 148 6.66 4.77 -22.26
N ILE A 149 6.56 4.90 -20.94
CA ILE A 149 5.28 5.03 -20.22
C ILE A 149 5.02 6.51 -19.95
N THR A 150 3.82 6.97 -20.27
CA THR A 150 3.39 8.36 -20.05
C THR A 150 2.09 8.38 -19.25
N LYS A 151 1.68 9.57 -18.80
CA LYS A 151 0.36 9.78 -18.18
C LYS A 151 -0.83 9.38 -19.07
N GLU A 152 -0.61 9.28 -20.38
CA GLU A 152 -1.62 8.92 -21.38
C GLU A 152 -1.69 7.40 -21.63
N THR A 153 -0.81 6.62 -21.00
CA THR A 153 -0.73 5.18 -21.20
C THR A 153 -1.84 4.45 -20.44
N GLU A 154 -2.55 3.56 -21.13
CA GLU A 154 -3.64 2.73 -20.59
C GLU A 154 -3.30 1.22 -20.65
N PHE A 155 -3.91 0.42 -19.74
CA PHE A 155 -3.71 -1.03 -19.64
C PHE A 155 -4.44 -1.88 -20.69
N ASP A 156 -5.04 -1.29 -21.71
CA ASP A 156 -5.77 -2.02 -22.77
C ASP A 156 -5.10 -1.92 -24.16
N THR A 157 -3.83 -1.51 -24.20
CA THR A 157 -3.00 -1.54 -25.40
C THR A 157 -2.14 -2.81 -25.43
N GLU A 158 -1.64 -3.25 -26.59
CA GLU A 158 -0.74 -4.43 -26.71
C GLU A 158 0.51 -4.35 -25.79
N ASN A 159 0.85 -3.15 -25.29
CA ASN A 159 1.95 -2.90 -24.34
C ASN A 159 1.57 -3.06 -22.86
N SER A 160 0.31 -3.35 -22.55
CA SER A 160 -0.25 -3.37 -21.19
C SER A 160 0.31 -4.47 -20.29
N SER A 161 0.53 -5.66 -20.84
CA SER A 161 1.11 -6.80 -20.13
C SER A 161 2.49 -6.48 -19.58
N ASN A 162 3.30 -5.76 -20.37
CA ASN A 162 4.64 -5.33 -19.99
C ASN A 162 4.62 -4.32 -18.83
N ILE A 163 3.70 -3.35 -18.85
CA ILE A 163 3.60 -2.34 -17.78
C ILE A 163 3.16 -2.99 -16.46
N LEU A 164 2.15 -3.85 -16.53
CA LEU A 164 1.64 -4.55 -15.36
C LEU A 164 2.71 -5.44 -14.74
N GLU A 165 3.44 -6.19 -15.56
CA GLU A 165 4.55 -7.03 -15.13
C GLU A 165 5.67 -6.20 -14.49
N LYS A 166 6.06 -5.09 -15.12
CA LYS A 166 7.06 -4.17 -14.55
C LYS A 166 6.63 -3.62 -13.20
N TYR A 167 5.36 -3.25 -13.04
CA TYR A 167 4.87 -2.73 -11.77
C TYR A 167 4.80 -3.81 -10.68
N LYS A 168 4.36 -5.02 -11.02
CA LYS A 168 4.43 -6.20 -10.13
C LYS A 168 5.86 -6.47 -9.69
N ASN A 169 6.81 -6.51 -10.64
CA ASN A 169 8.22 -6.74 -10.38
C ASN A 169 8.84 -5.64 -9.52
N TYR A 170 8.51 -4.38 -9.80
CA TYR A 170 8.92 -3.24 -8.97
C TYR A 170 8.44 -3.44 -7.52
N CYS A 171 7.15 -3.70 -7.31
CA CYS A 171 6.61 -3.85 -5.96
C CYS A 171 7.19 -5.05 -5.22
N ASN A 172 7.37 -6.19 -5.88
CA ASN A 172 8.02 -7.36 -5.27
C ASN A 172 9.45 -7.03 -4.84
N THR A 173 10.24 -6.48 -5.75
CA THR A 173 11.65 -6.11 -5.49
C THR A 173 11.76 -5.04 -4.39
N ALA A 174 10.93 -4.00 -4.46
CA ALA A 174 10.92 -2.91 -3.51
C ALA A 174 10.51 -3.40 -2.11
N LEU A 175 9.47 -4.23 -2.01
CA LEU A 175 9.00 -4.77 -0.74
C LEU A 175 10.00 -5.74 -0.10
N ASP A 176 10.78 -6.46 -0.90
CA ASP A 176 11.76 -7.44 -0.40
C ASP A 176 13.14 -6.82 -0.11
N SER A 177 13.38 -5.58 -0.52
CA SER A 177 14.64 -4.87 -0.26
C SER A 177 14.87 -4.51 1.20
N ASP A 178 16.15 -4.33 1.57
CA ASP A 178 16.60 -3.94 2.91
C ASP A 178 17.15 -2.50 2.91
N ASP A 179 16.26 -1.51 2.79
CA ASP A 179 16.66 -0.10 2.97
C ASP A 179 15.56 0.75 3.64
N SER A 180 15.75 2.07 3.63
CA SER A 180 14.92 3.05 4.33
C SER A 180 13.72 3.60 3.54
N GLN A 181 13.48 3.19 2.29
CA GLN A 181 12.39 3.73 1.46
C GLN A 181 11.00 3.15 1.79
N ILE A 182 10.70 2.99 3.07
CA ILE A 182 9.47 2.39 3.61
C ILE A 182 8.23 3.14 3.12
N LYS A 183 8.17 4.46 3.34
CA LYS A 183 6.98 5.28 3.03
C LYS A 183 6.65 5.32 1.54
N ALA A 184 7.68 5.51 0.70
CA ALA A 184 7.51 5.54 -0.75
C ALA A 184 7.01 4.18 -1.27
N THR A 185 7.62 3.08 -0.80
CA THR A 185 7.21 1.72 -1.17
C THR A 185 5.79 1.43 -0.70
N GLN A 186 5.46 1.81 0.53
CA GLN A 186 4.11 1.66 1.06
C GLN A 186 3.11 2.41 0.17
N GLN A 187 3.34 3.69 -0.13
CA GLN A 187 2.43 4.48 -0.96
C GLN A 187 2.21 3.85 -2.35
N LEU A 188 3.28 3.36 -2.99
CA LEU A 188 3.21 2.82 -4.35
C LEU A 188 2.70 1.37 -4.41
N CYS A 189 2.87 0.57 -3.36
CA CYS A 189 2.54 -0.85 -3.37
C CYS A 189 1.36 -1.20 -2.45
N SER A 190 0.51 -0.22 -2.15
CA SER A 190 -0.72 -0.39 -1.39
C SER A 190 -1.96 -0.32 -2.28
N LYS A 191 -2.96 -1.15 -1.96
CA LYS A 191 -4.29 -1.11 -2.54
C LYS A 191 -4.94 0.23 -2.29
N GLN A 192 -5.67 0.72 -3.28
CA GLN A 192 -6.58 1.83 -3.10
C GLN A 192 -7.82 1.35 -2.33
N PRO A 193 -8.40 2.16 -1.44
CA PRO A 193 -9.56 1.76 -0.64
C PRO A 193 -10.88 1.75 -1.43
N TYR A 194 -10.83 2.08 -2.72
CA TYR A 194 -11.97 2.15 -3.63
C TYR A 194 -11.58 1.53 -4.97
N THR A 195 -12.54 0.88 -5.60
CA THR A 195 -12.40 0.33 -6.95
C THR A 195 -13.42 0.92 -7.91
N LYS A 196 -14.53 1.47 -7.39
CA LYS A 196 -15.63 2.02 -8.17
C LYS A 196 -15.73 3.54 -8.07
N ALA A 197 -16.40 4.13 -9.06
CA ALA A 197 -16.62 5.56 -9.14
C ALA A 197 -17.37 6.11 -7.91
N LYS A 198 -18.43 5.44 -7.45
CA LYS A 198 -19.19 5.82 -6.26
C LYS A 198 -18.31 5.89 -5.00
N ASP A 199 -17.56 4.84 -4.73
CA ASP A 199 -16.70 4.76 -3.54
C ASP A 199 -15.63 5.86 -3.56
N LYS A 200 -15.11 6.18 -4.75
CA LYS A 200 -14.14 7.26 -4.94
C LYS A 200 -14.73 8.63 -4.58
N ILE A 201 -15.91 8.97 -5.11
CA ILE A 201 -16.51 10.28 -4.84
C ILE A 201 -16.88 10.40 -3.35
N GLU A 202 -17.36 9.33 -2.71
CA GLU A 202 -17.65 9.31 -1.28
C GLU A 202 -16.39 9.52 -0.44
N LYS A 203 -15.28 8.87 -0.83
CA LYS A 203 -13.98 9.06 -0.17
C LYS A 203 -13.44 10.48 -0.34
N ASP A 204 -13.72 11.12 -1.47
CA ASP A 204 -13.37 12.51 -1.75
C ASP A 204 -14.27 13.53 -1.03
N GLY A 205 -15.25 13.08 -0.25
CA GLY A 205 -16.18 13.96 0.47
C GLY A 205 -17.35 14.46 -0.37
N TYR A 206 -17.70 13.75 -1.45
CA TYR A 206 -18.86 14.04 -2.28
C TYR A 206 -19.98 13.03 -2.02
N VAL A 207 -21.20 13.39 -2.41
CA VAL A 207 -22.37 12.51 -2.45
C VAL A 207 -23.05 12.64 -3.79
N LEU A 208 -23.73 11.58 -4.23
CA LEU A 208 -24.55 11.64 -5.44
C LEU A 208 -25.68 12.66 -5.26
N ARG A 209 -25.93 13.43 -6.30
CA ARG A 209 -27.10 14.30 -6.42
C ARG A 209 -28.34 13.45 -6.59
N ASP A 210 -29.45 13.92 -6.03
CA ASP A 210 -30.74 13.29 -6.25
C ASP A 210 -31.38 13.73 -7.57
N SER A 211 -32.45 13.06 -7.98
CA SER A 211 -33.16 13.33 -9.23
C SER A 211 -33.66 14.78 -9.33
N LYS A 212 -34.11 15.35 -8.21
CA LYS A 212 -34.61 16.73 -8.14
C LYS A 212 -33.48 17.73 -8.37
N GLU A 213 -32.31 17.49 -7.77
CA GLU A 213 -31.13 18.33 -8.00
C GLU A 213 -30.64 18.24 -9.44
N LEU A 214 -30.67 17.06 -10.07
CA LEU A 214 -30.33 16.90 -11.48
C LEU A 214 -31.34 17.62 -12.39
N ARG A 215 -32.63 17.57 -12.04
CA ARG A 215 -33.73 18.25 -12.74
C ARG A 215 -33.54 19.76 -12.84
N GLU A 216 -32.95 20.38 -11.81
CA GLU A 216 -32.64 21.81 -11.76
C GLU A 216 -31.62 22.24 -12.83
N ASP A 217 -30.77 21.32 -13.30
CA ASP A 217 -29.80 21.65 -14.36
C ASP A 217 -30.47 21.82 -15.73
N TRP A 218 -31.69 21.30 -15.93
CA TRP A 218 -32.39 21.33 -17.21
C TRP A 218 -32.48 22.73 -17.81
N SER A 219 -32.71 23.77 -16.98
CA SER A 219 -32.81 25.15 -17.44
C SER A 219 -31.53 25.68 -18.09
N LYS A 220 -30.36 25.09 -17.79
CA LYS A 220 -29.07 25.41 -18.44
C LYS A 220 -29.00 24.88 -19.88
N TYR A 221 -29.81 23.87 -20.18
CA TYR A 221 -29.82 23.12 -21.44
C TYR A 221 -31.05 23.43 -22.30
N GLN A 222 -32.06 24.06 -21.71
CA GLN A 222 -33.21 24.59 -22.41
C GLN A 222 -32.78 25.76 -23.30
N ASN A 223 -32.68 25.53 -24.61
CA ASN A 223 -32.36 26.58 -25.56
C ASN A 223 -33.52 26.79 -26.54
N ASN A 224 -33.93 28.05 -26.75
CA ASN A 224 -35.01 28.41 -27.68
C ASN A 224 -34.57 28.42 -29.15
N ALA A 225 -33.26 28.29 -29.42
CA ALA A 225 -32.71 28.28 -30.76
C ALA A 225 -32.56 26.85 -31.30
N LYS A 226 -33.48 26.47 -32.19
CA LYS A 226 -33.42 25.27 -33.05
C LYS A 226 -32.28 25.38 -34.07
N SER A 227 -31.03 25.49 -33.64
CA SER A 227 -29.89 25.48 -34.56
C SER A 227 -29.05 24.24 -34.35
N ASP A 228 -28.82 23.50 -35.43
CA ASP A 228 -28.03 22.25 -35.47
C ASP A 228 -26.58 22.42 -34.99
N LYS A 229 -26.10 23.67 -34.86
CA LYS A 229 -24.77 24.04 -34.35
C LYS A 229 -24.67 24.16 -32.82
N TYR A 230 -25.75 23.96 -32.08
CA TYR A 230 -25.74 24.06 -30.61
C TYR A 230 -24.98 22.91 -29.90
N MET A 231 -24.65 21.85 -30.65
CA MET A 231 -23.98 20.65 -30.14
C MET A 231 -22.47 20.81 -29.92
N GLU A 232 -21.83 21.85 -30.48
CA GLU A 232 -20.39 22.07 -30.29
C GLU A 232 -20.08 22.44 -28.83
N GLY A 233 -19.61 21.45 -28.06
CA GLY A 233 -19.13 21.60 -26.68
C GLY A 233 -20.12 21.13 -25.59
N ASN A 234 -21.37 20.80 -25.92
CA ASN A 234 -22.34 20.32 -24.94
C ASN A 234 -22.26 18.81 -24.70
N THR A 235 -21.23 18.41 -23.97
CA THR A 235 -20.92 16.99 -23.73
C THR A 235 -21.99 16.25 -22.93
N LEU A 236 -22.82 16.91 -22.10
CA LEU A 236 -23.85 16.22 -21.32
C LEU A 236 -24.99 15.72 -22.21
N LEU A 237 -25.54 16.58 -23.08
CA LEU A 237 -26.65 16.19 -23.96
C LEU A 237 -26.25 15.01 -24.86
N VAL A 238 -25.02 15.03 -25.37
CA VAL A 238 -24.44 13.91 -26.12
C VAL A 238 -24.35 12.64 -25.27
N ASP A 239 -23.83 12.75 -24.03
CA ASP A 239 -23.65 11.58 -23.16
C ASP A 239 -25.00 10.94 -22.72
N ILE A 240 -26.13 11.67 -22.76
CA ILE A 240 -27.46 11.18 -22.32
C ILE A 240 -28.45 10.93 -23.47
N GLN A 241 -28.09 11.25 -24.71
CA GLN A 241 -29.00 11.12 -25.87
C GLN A 241 -29.36 9.65 -26.14
N ASP A 242 -28.40 8.73 -25.97
CA ASP A 242 -28.47 7.34 -26.46
C ASP A 242 -28.99 6.32 -25.44
N ILE A 243 -29.29 6.74 -24.21
CA ILE A 243 -29.56 5.81 -23.09
C ILE A 243 -30.87 5.02 -23.26
N GLU A 244 -31.80 5.46 -24.12
CA GLU A 244 -33.06 4.75 -24.41
C GLU A 244 -33.61 4.97 -25.83
N SER A 245 -32.83 5.51 -26.77
CA SER A 245 -33.41 5.97 -28.03
C SER A 245 -33.33 4.92 -29.15
N ASP A 246 -34.37 4.08 -29.25
CA ASP A 246 -34.85 3.55 -30.56
C ASP A 246 -35.34 4.69 -31.48
N LYS A 247 -35.36 5.92 -30.98
CA LYS A 247 -35.72 7.15 -31.67
C LYS A 247 -34.44 7.76 -32.26
N GLY A 248 -34.31 7.77 -33.59
CA GLY A 248 -33.15 8.32 -34.32
C GLY A 248 -32.86 9.81 -34.07
N GLU A 249 -32.41 10.54 -35.09
CA GLU A 249 -31.79 11.90 -35.07
C GLU A 249 -32.45 13.02 -34.22
N ASN A 250 -33.61 12.80 -33.60
CA ASN A 250 -34.38 13.76 -32.80
C ASN A 250 -34.30 13.57 -31.27
N ALA A 251 -33.51 12.62 -30.74
CA ALA A 251 -33.43 12.35 -29.30
C ALA A 251 -33.07 13.58 -28.43
N TRP A 252 -32.31 14.53 -28.97
CA TRP A 252 -31.93 15.78 -28.30
C TRP A 252 -33.08 16.79 -28.19
N ILE A 253 -34.04 16.77 -29.12
CA ILE A 253 -35.24 17.63 -29.10
C ILE A 253 -36.10 17.27 -27.90
N ASP A 254 -36.24 15.97 -27.62
CA ASP A 254 -36.98 15.48 -26.46
C ASP A 254 -36.33 15.95 -25.15
N LEU A 255 -34.99 15.92 -25.05
CA LEU A 255 -34.24 16.38 -23.88
C LEU A 255 -34.39 17.89 -23.64
N GLN A 256 -34.50 18.69 -24.70
CA GLN A 256 -34.68 20.15 -24.59
C GLN A 256 -36.12 20.56 -24.29
N ASN A 257 -37.11 19.78 -24.73
CA ASN A 257 -38.52 20.11 -24.59
C ASN A 257 -39.19 19.44 -23.39
N SER A 258 -38.61 18.37 -22.85
CA SER A 258 -39.14 17.62 -21.72
C SER A 258 -38.15 17.56 -20.57
N GLN A 259 -38.45 18.31 -19.50
CA GLN A 259 -37.67 18.27 -18.27
C GLN A 259 -37.67 16.88 -17.63
N ASP A 260 -38.80 16.16 -17.69
CA ASP A 260 -38.92 14.82 -17.12
C ASP A 260 -38.06 13.80 -17.90
N GLU A 261 -37.98 13.93 -19.23
CA GLU A 261 -37.11 13.08 -20.06
C GLU A 261 -35.63 13.36 -19.79
N PHE A 262 -35.26 14.63 -19.68
CA PHE A 262 -33.90 15.03 -19.28
C PHE A 262 -33.52 14.46 -17.92
N GLU A 263 -34.39 14.64 -16.91
CA GLU A 263 -34.19 14.12 -15.56
C GLU A 263 -33.99 12.60 -15.58
N LYS A 264 -34.89 11.87 -16.27
CA LYS A 264 -34.83 10.42 -16.38
C LYS A 264 -33.50 9.95 -16.98
N ARG A 265 -33.11 10.48 -18.14
CA ARG A 265 -31.87 10.04 -18.83
C ARG A 265 -30.61 10.48 -18.10
N PHE A 266 -30.61 11.67 -17.51
CA PHE A 266 -29.47 12.14 -16.73
C PHE A 266 -29.29 11.31 -15.45
N PHE A 267 -30.39 10.98 -14.76
CA PHE A 267 -30.35 10.09 -13.61
C PHE A 267 -29.90 8.67 -14.00
N ALA A 268 -30.37 8.15 -15.14
CA ALA A 268 -29.94 6.85 -15.67
C ALA A 268 -28.43 6.85 -15.97
N TRP A 269 -27.92 7.89 -16.64
CA TRP A 269 -26.48 8.04 -16.91
C TRP A 269 -25.66 8.05 -15.62
N CYS A 270 -26.06 8.85 -14.63
CA CYS A 270 -25.39 8.89 -13.33
C CYS A 270 -25.39 7.52 -12.64
N ASN A 271 -26.48 6.76 -12.74
CA ASN A 271 -26.57 5.42 -12.16
C ASN A 271 -25.72 4.39 -12.91
N GLU A 272 -25.60 4.49 -14.22
CA GLU A 272 -24.70 3.63 -14.99
C GLU A 272 -23.24 3.90 -14.62
N GLN A 273 -22.84 5.17 -14.57
CA GLN A 273 -21.43 5.52 -14.31
C GLN A 273 -20.98 5.25 -12.86
N LYS A 274 -21.88 5.32 -11.87
CA LYS A 274 -21.50 5.17 -10.46
C LYS A 274 -20.94 3.78 -10.13
N ASP A 275 -21.41 2.75 -10.83
CA ASP A 275 -21.10 1.34 -10.56
C ASP A 275 -19.92 0.81 -11.39
N LYS A 276 -19.43 1.62 -12.34
CA LYS A 276 -18.25 1.34 -13.17
C LYS A 276 -16.98 1.29 -12.33
N ASP A 277 -16.13 0.36 -12.73
CA ASP A 277 -14.80 0.20 -12.16
C ASP A 277 -13.87 1.32 -12.66
N LEU A 278 -13.00 1.81 -11.77
CA LEU A 278 -12.08 2.89 -12.08
C LEU A 278 -11.02 2.48 -13.11
N ASP A 279 -10.73 1.17 -13.22
CA ASP A 279 -9.81 0.60 -14.19
C ASP A 279 -10.43 0.21 -15.53
N GLU A 280 -11.71 0.53 -15.75
CA GLU A 280 -12.30 0.46 -17.09
C GLU A 280 -11.58 1.41 -18.06
N LYS A 281 -11.39 0.94 -19.29
CA LYS A 281 -10.70 1.68 -20.34
C LYS A 281 -11.28 3.07 -20.53
N ASP A 282 -10.41 4.08 -20.53
CA ASP A 282 -10.72 5.51 -20.69
C ASP A 282 -11.70 6.09 -19.65
N PHE A 283 -12.22 5.27 -18.72
CA PHE A 283 -13.24 5.70 -17.77
C PHE A 283 -12.68 6.74 -16.80
N TYR A 284 -11.59 6.44 -16.08
CA TYR A 284 -11.06 7.38 -15.08
C TYR A 284 -10.57 8.69 -15.71
N LYS A 285 -10.09 8.64 -16.96
CA LYS A 285 -9.56 9.79 -17.68
C LYS A 285 -10.67 10.69 -18.23
N ASP A 286 -11.64 10.09 -18.93
CA ASP A 286 -12.57 10.84 -19.78
C ASP A 286 -13.98 10.92 -19.18
N VAL A 287 -14.43 9.85 -18.51
CA VAL A 287 -15.81 9.72 -18.02
C VAL A 287 -15.93 10.10 -16.55
N TYR A 288 -15.01 9.65 -15.69
CA TYR A 288 -15.03 9.90 -14.26
C TYR A 288 -15.04 11.39 -13.89
N PRO A 289 -14.26 12.28 -14.54
CA PRO A 289 -14.34 13.72 -14.25
C PRO A 289 -15.72 14.30 -14.59
N LYS A 290 -16.34 13.86 -15.69
CA LYS A 290 -17.70 14.24 -16.05
C LYS A 290 -18.69 13.73 -15.00
N PHE A 291 -18.59 12.45 -14.61
CA PHE A 291 -19.44 11.85 -13.60
C PHE A 291 -19.35 12.60 -12.27
N LYS A 292 -18.13 12.83 -11.77
CA LYS A 292 -17.90 13.57 -10.51
C LYS A 292 -18.48 14.98 -10.57
N THR A 293 -18.27 15.72 -11.66
CA THR A 293 -18.72 17.12 -11.78
C THR A 293 -20.22 17.26 -11.97
N ARG A 294 -20.86 16.31 -12.66
CA ARG A 294 -22.28 16.37 -13.03
C ARG A 294 -23.19 15.70 -12.00
N CYS A 295 -22.79 14.52 -11.52
CA CYS A 295 -23.63 13.65 -10.69
C CYS A 295 -23.33 13.77 -9.19
N ALA A 296 -22.26 14.45 -8.79
CA ALA A 296 -21.88 14.56 -7.39
C ALA A 296 -21.87 16.00 -6.89
N LYS A 297 -22.18 16.18 -5.60
CA LYS A 297 -22.07 17.45 -4.87
C LYS A 297 -21.20 17.25 -3.64
N GLN A 298 -20.55 18.32 -3.19
CA GLN A 298 -19.77 18.25 -1.95
C GLN A 298 -20.70 17.99 -0.77
N ARG A 299 -20.30 17.08 0.13
CA ARG A 299 -21.02 16.85 1.38
C ARG A 299 -20.86 18.11 2.24
N ILE A 300 -21.95 18.84 2.45
CA ILE A 300 -21.97 19.94 3.41
C ILE A 300 -21.80 19.29 4.78
N GLN A 301 -20.70 19.62 5.47
CA GLN A 301 -20.41 19.16 6.82
C GLN A 301 -21.21 19.97 7.84
#